data_AF-A0A7L4GCG4-F1
#
_entry.id   AF-A0A7L4GCG4-F1
#
_cell.length_a   1.000
_cell.length_b   1.000
_cell.length_c   1.000
_cell.angle_alpha   90.00
_cell.angle_beta   90.00
_cell.angle_gamma   90.00
#
_symmetry.space_group_name_H-M   'P 1'
#
loop_
_entity.id
_entity.type
_entity.pdbx_description
1 polymer ?
#
loop_
_entity_poly.entity_id
_entity_poly.type
_entity_poly.pdbx_seq_one_letter_code
_entity_poly.pdbx_strand_id
1 'polypeptide(L)' 'RDPNHLSVPYHYYEPSGPDECTMYISHERGRKGSHHRFITEKRVFENWARTFNIHFFHPDWKPE' A
#
# COMPACT_ATOMS: atom_id res chain seq x y z
N ARG A 1 -15.63 -5.80 4.36
CA ARG A 1 -14.59 -5.06 5.10
C ARG A 1 -14.25 -5.93 6.30
N ASP A 2 -12.99 -6.27 6.51
CA ASP A 2 -12.59 -7.03 7.71
C ASP A 2 -12.96 -6.19 8.94
N PRO A 3 -13.71 -6.73 9.92
CA PRO A 3 -14.10 -5.99 11.12
C PRO A 3 -12.91 -5.51 11.96
N ASN A 4 -11.72 -6.09 11.78
CA ASN A 4 -10.48 -5.67 12.45
C ASN A 4 -9.63 -4.69 11.63
N HIS A 5 -10.11 -4.23 10.47
CA HIS A 5 -9.35 -3.32 9.62
C HIS A 5 -9.30 -1.91 10.23
N LEU A 6 -8.17 -1.53 10.79
CA LEU A 6 -7.86 -0.16 11.16
C LEU A 6 -7.70 0.69 9.90
N SER A 7 -8.40 1.82 9.83
CA SER A 7 -8.24 2.75 8.72
C SER A 7 -6.88 3.44 8.83
N VAL A 8 -6.12 3.41 7.75
CA VAL A 8 -4.81 4.06 7.63
C VAL A 8 -4.87 5.06 6.48
N PRO A 9 -4.27 6.26 6.63
CA PRO A 9 -4.29 7.27 5.58
C PRO A 9 -3.45 6.78 4.39
N TYR A 10 -3.95 7.03 3.18
CA TYR A 10 -3.27 6.69 1.93
C TYR A 10 -1.90 7.37 1.79
N HIS A 11 -1.76 8.58 2.34
CA HIS A 11 -0.49 9.31 2.41
C HIS A 11 -0.15 9.68 3.86
N TYR A 12 1.11 9.45 4.27
CA TYR A 12 1.55 9.74 5.64
C TYR A 12 1.51 11.24 6.00
N TYR A 13 1.68 12.12 5.00
CA TYR A 13 1.63 13.58 5.18
C TYR A 13 0.19 14.14 5.13
N GLU A 14 -0.81 13.29 4.91
CA GLU A 14 -2.22 13.67 4.83
C GLU A 14 -3.06 12.79 5.77
N PRO A 15 -2.98 13.00 7.11
CA PRO A 15 -3.62 12.11 8.08
C PRO A 15 -5.16 12.09 8.00
N SER A 16 -5.77 13.16 7.49
CA SER A 16 -7.21 13.24 7.20
C SER A 16 -7.57 12.88 5.76
N GLY A 17 -6.62 12.33 5.02
CA GLY A 17 -6.77 11.90 3.64
C GLY A 17 -7.62 10.63 3.50
N PRO A 18 -7.77 10.12 2.26
CA PRO A 18 -8.55 8.93 2.00
C PRO A 18 -7.91 7.67 2.61
N ASP A 19 -8.73 6.67 2.88
CA ASP A 19 -8.30 5.34 3.37
C ASP A 19 -7.43 4.61 2.32
N GLU A 20 -6.26 4.12 2.73
CA GLU A 20 -5.27 3.48 1.85
C GLU A 20 -5.89 2.33 1.04
N CYS A 21 -6.58 1.42 1.72
CA CYS A 21 -7.18 0.24 1.09
C CYS A 21 -8.25 0.64 0.06
N THR A 22 -9.06 1.64 0.37
CA THR A 22 -10.05 2.18 -0.56
C THR A 22 -9.38 2.73 -1.82
N MET A 23 -8.30 3.49 -1.66
CA MET A 23 -7.53 4.03 -2.78
C MET A 23 -6.90 2.90 -3.61
N TYR A 24 -6.18 1.98 -2.98
CA TYR A 24 -5.55 0.86 -3.70
C TYR A 24 -6.55 0.00 -4.46
N ILE A 25 -7.69 -0.36 -3.86
CA ILE A 25 -8.70 -1.16 -4.54
C ILE A 25 -9.29 -0.41 -5.74
N SER A 26 -9.53 0.89 -5.62
CA SER A 26 -10.07 1.69 -6.73
C SER A 26 -9.08 1.75 -7.91
N HIS A 27 -7.80 1.96 -7.63
CA HIS A 27 -6.73 1.99 -8.62
C HIS A 27 -6.48 0.60 -9.25
N GLU A 28 -6.48 -0.46 -8.44
CA GLU A 28 -6.29 -1.83 -8.89
C GLU A 28 -7.41 -2.31 -9.80
N ARG A 29 -8.67 -1.91 -9.55
CA ARG A 29 -9.83 -2.29 -10.37
C ARG A 29 -10.09 -1.33 -11.53
N GLY A 30 -9.49 -0.14 -11.50
CA GLY A 30 -9.65 0.90 -12.51
C GLY A 30 -9.23 0.39 -13.89
N ARG A 31 -10.14 0.50 -14.88
CA ARG A 31 -9.86 0.09 -16.27
C ARG A 31 -9.35 1.24 -17.15
N LYS A 32 -9.60 2.49 -16.76
CA LYS A 32 -9.20 3.72 -17.46
C LYS A 32 -8.81 4.78 -16.42
N GLY A 33 -7.72 5.52 -16.67
CA GLY A 33 -7.27 6.63 -15.82
C GLY A 33 -6.38 6.27 -14.63
N SER A 34 -6.45 5.03 -14.11
CA SER A 34 -5.48 4.53 -13.13
C SER A 34 -4.28 3.90 -13.84
N HIS A 35 -3.08 4.42 -13.58
CA HIS A 35 -1.83 3.86 -14.11
C HIS A 35 -1.21 2.81 -13.19
N HIS A 36 -1.66 2.75 -11.93
CA HIS A 36 -1.04 1.91 -10.90
C HIS A 36 -1.87 0.67 -10.61
N ARG A 37 -1.15 -0.41 -10.31
CA ARG A 37 -1.69 -1.67 -9.83
C ARG A 37 -1.07 -1.96 -8.48
N PHE A 38 -1.38 -1.15 -7.47
CA PHE A 38 -0.73 -1.19 -6.17
C PHE A 38 -0.73 -2.58 -5.51
N ILE A 39 -1.82 -3.34 -5.63
CA ILE A 39 -1.90 -4.69 -5.05
C ILE A 39 -0.98 -5.63 -5.83
N THR A 40 -0.98 -5.53 -7.15
CA THR A 40 -0.09 -6.32 -8.01
C THR A 40 1.38 -5.96 -7.79
N GLU A 41 1.72 -4.67 -7.69
CA GLU A 41 3.06 -4.16 -7.41
C GLU A 41 3.57 -4.65 -6.05
N LYS A 42 2.75 -4.57 -4.99
CA LYS A 42 3.09 -5.13 -3.67
C LYS A 42 3.41 -6.62 -3.75
N ARG A 43 2.69 -7.40 -4.58
CA ARG A 43 2.98 -8.83 -4.78
C ARG A 43 4.31 -9.08 -5.49
N VAL A 44 4.67 -8.25 -6.47
CA VAL A 44 5.98 -8.31 -7.13
C VAL A 44 7.10 -8.01 -6.13
N PHE A 45 6.93 -6.96 -5.32
CA PHE A 45 7.90 -6.58 -4.29
C PHE A 45 8.07 -7.65 -3.21
N GLU A 46 6.98 -8.30 -2.79
CA GLU A 46 7.04 -9.43 -1.87
C GLU A 46 7.91 -10.58 -2.42
N ASN A 47 7.73 -10.93 -3.70
CA ASN A 47 8.53 -11.97 -4.34
C ASN A 47 10.01 -11.58 -4.43
N TRP A 48 10.30 -10.31 -4.71
CA TRP A 48 11.67 -9.82 -4.73
C TRP A 48 12.31 -9.82 -3.35
N ALA A 49 11.58 -9.43 -2.29
CA ALA A 49 12.10 -9.51 -0.92
C ALA A 49 12.51 -10.93 -0.53
N ARG A 50 11.71 -11.93 -0.90
CA ARG A 50 12.03 -13.35 -0.66
C ARG A 50 13.28 -13.82 -1.43
N THR A 51 13.65 -13.14 -2.52
CA THR A 51 14.73 -13.57 -3.43
C THR A 51 16.02 -12.77 -3.23
N PHE A 52 15.91 -11.48 -2.96
CA PHE A 52 17.02 -10.51 -3.04
C PHE A 52 17.36 -9.87 -1.69
N ASN A 53 16.93 -10.46 -0.56
CA ASN A 53 17.17 -9.93 0.79
C ASN A 53 16.77 -8.44 0.93
N ILE A 54 15.62 -8.06 0.36
CA ILE A 54 15.08 -6.70 0.44
C ILE A 54 14.24 -6.60 1.71
N HIS A 55 14.55 -5.63 2.56
CA HIS A 55 13.81 -5.37 3.79
C HIS A 55 12.84 -4.18 3.62
N PHE A 56 11.55 -4.41 3.84
CA PHE A 56 10.52 -3.37 3.86
C PHE A 56 10.19 -2.99 5.30
N PHE A 57 10.09 -1.69 5.58
CA PHE A 57 9.76 -1.17 6.91
C PHE A 57 8.28 -0.77 6.96
N HIS A 58 7.48 -1.38 7.85
CA HIS A 58 6.05 -1.03 8.03
C HIS A 58 5.43 -1.51 9.37
N PRO A 59 5.15 -0.60 10.32
CA PRO A 59 6.06 0.49 10.71
C PRO A 59 7.30 -0.16 11.39
N ASP A 60 8.53 0.35 11.32
CA ASP A 60 8.99 1.68 11.68
C ASP A 60 10.12 2.13 10.75
N TRP A 61 10.00 3.34 10.22
CA TRP A 61 11.16 4.17 9.97
C TRP A 61 11.40 4.96 11.26
N LYS A 62 12.52 4.71 11.95
CA LYS A 62 12.97 5.57 13.05
C LYS A 62 13.89 6.62 12.43
N PRO A 63 13.43 7.88 12.23
CA PRO A 63 14.37 8.96 12.02
C PRO A 63 15.25 9.06 13.30
N GLU A 64 16.57 9.17 13.12
CA GLU A 64 17.47 9.60 14.20
C GLU A 64 17.12 11.01 14.68
#